data_AF-A0A2K3MWD4-F1
#
_entry.id   AF-A0A2K3MWD4-F1
#
_cell.length_a   1.000
_cell.length_b   1.000
_cell.length_c   1.000
_cell.angle_alpha   90.00
_cell.angle_beta   90.00
_cell.angle_gamma   90.00
#
_symmetry.space_group_name_H-M   'P 1'
#
loop_
_entity.id
_entity.type
_entity.pdbx_description
1 polymer ?
#
loop_
_entity_poly.entity_id
_entity_poly.type
_entity_poly.pdbx_seq_one_letter_code
_entity_poly.pdbx_strand_id
1 'polypeptide(L)'
;MGEKQINGVDCFVLKLSADQKDLIDRSDNTAEMIKHAIFGYFSQRSGLLVYLEDSYLTRIQAIGTNPTYWETTMSTKIEDYRGVDGVMIAHSGSTTVMITRFGDNLKDGPVITRLEESWTIDDVAFNVQGLSIDCFLPPQELNKDCPQQHLDWRSSLHR
;
A
#
# COMPACT_ATOMS: atom_id res chain seq x y z
N MET A 1 -15.15 -11.94 6.71
CA MET A 1 -15.76 -11.17 5.61
C MET A 1 -17.20 -10.91 6.01
N GLY A 2 -17.69 -9.68 5.87
CA GLY A 2 -19.01 -9.30 6.40
C GLY A 2 -19.32 -7.82 6.12
N GLU A 3 -20.35 -7.32 6.77
CA GLU A 3 -20.81 -5.93 6.63
C GLU A 3 -20.41 -5.12 7.88
N LYS A 4 -20.06 -3.85 7.67
CA LYS A 4 -19.70 -2.92 8.75
C LYS A 4 -20.09 -1.52 8.34
N GLN A 5 -20.61 -0.75 9.29
CA GLN A 5 -20.85 0.67 9.07
C GLN A 5 -19.58 1.46 9.35
N ILE A 6 -19.13 2.27 8.40
CA ILE A 6 -17.96 3.14 8.50
C ILE A 6 -18.41 4.59 8.27
N ASN A 7 -18.23 5.46 9.27
CA ASN A 7 -18.62 6.87 9.18
C ASN A 7 -20.07 7.10 8.71
N GLY A 8 -21.00 6.23 9.15
CA GLY A 8 -22.41 6.28 8.75
C GLY A 8 -22.71 5.67 7.37
N VAL A 9 -21.73 5.09 6.68
CA VAL A 9 -21.90 4.40 5.39
C VAL A 9 -21.87 2.89 5.61
N ASP A 10 -22.93 2.20 5.19
CA ASP A 10 -22.96 0.74 5.21
C ASP A 10 -22.01 0.18 4.15
N CYS A 11 -21.03 -0.61 4.59
CA CYS A 11 -19.96 -1.14 3.76
C CYS A 11 -19.91 -2.67 3.79
N PHE A 12 -19.48 -3.28 2.68
CA PHE A 12 -18.94 -4.64 2.70
C PHE A 12 -17.42 -4.58 2.89
N VAL A 13 -16.88 -5.57 3.62
CA VAL A 13 -15.45 -5.62 3.98
C VAL A 13 -14.76 -6.71 3.17
N LEU A 14 -13.77 -6.32 2.38
CA LEU A 14 -12.87 -7.24 1.69
C LEU A 14 -11.49 -7.22 2.35
N LYS A 15 -10.94 -8.40 2.58
CA LYS A 15 -9.57 -8.59 3.08
C LYS A 15 -8.69 -9.14 1.97
N LEU A 16 -7.57 -8.49 1.73
CA LEU A 16 -6.45 -9.02 0.94
C LEU A 16 -5.29 -9.33 1.89
N SER A 17 -4.57 -10.42 1.65
CA SER A 17 -3.36 -10.75 2.40
C SER A 17 -2.31 -11.22 1.42
N ALA A 18 -1.09 -10.72 1.58
CA ALA A 18 0.04 -11.20 0.78
C ALA A 18 0.24 -12.69 1.06
N ASP A 19 0.56 -13.44 0.01
CA ASP A 19 0.91 -14.84 0.16
C ASP A 19 2.37 -15.00 0.62
N GLN A 20 2.78 -16.22 0.93
CA GLN A 20 4.13 -16.48 1.41
C GLN A 20 5.21 -16.12 0.38
N LYS A 21 4.91 -16.26 -0.92
CA LYS A 21 5.86 -15.95 -1.98
C LYS A 21 6.09 -14.45 -2.06
N ASP A 22 5.02 -13.65 -2.06
CA ASP A 22 5.07 -12.19 -2.07
C ASP A 22 5.83 -11.65 -0.85
N LEU A 23 5.65 -12.27 0.32
CA LEU A 23 6.36 -11.90 1.54
C LEU A 23 7.86 -12.20 1.45
N ILE A 24 8.24 -13.35 0.89
CA ILE A 24 9.65 -13.75 0.69
C ILE A 24 10.32 -12.84 -0.34
N ASP A 25 9.66 -12.55 -1.47
CA ASP A 25 10.20 -11.71 -2.54
C ASP A 25 10.45 -10.25 -2.06
N ARG A 26 9.79 -9.84 -0.98
CA ARG A 26 9.97 -8.53 -0.32
C ARG A 26 10.89 -8.57 0.91
N SER A 27 11.51 -9.72 1.20
CA SER A 27 12.43 -9.91 2.33
C SER A 27 13.89 -9.92 1.87
N ASP A 28 14.80 -9.59 2.78
CA ASP A 28 16.24 -9.75 2.58
C ASP A 28 16.90 -10.45 3.79
N ASN A 29 18.24 -10.54 3.78
CA ASN A 29 19.00 -11.25 4.84
C ASN A 29 18.84 -10.63 6.24
N THR A 30 18.41 -9.39 6.33
CA THR A 30 18.29 -8.62 7.59
C THR A 30 16.86 -8.22 7.91
N ALA A 31 15.97 -8.16 6.93
CA ALA A 31 14.57 -7.76 7.07
C ALA A 31 13.63 -8.81 6.47
N GLU A 32 12.86 -9.49 7.32
CA GLU A 32 11.83 -10.45 6.93
C GLU A 32 10.45 -9.81 7.04
N MET A 33 9.71 -9.76 5.92
CA MET A 33 8.30 -9.39 5.92
C MET A 33 7.47 -10.60 6.40
N ILE A 34 6.89 -10.51 7.60
CA ILE A 34 6.13 -11.59 8.21
C ILE A 34 4.67 -11.58 7.75
N LYS A 35 4.11 -10.38 7.59
CA LYS A 35 2.69 -10.22 7.28
C LYS A 35 2.46 -8.90 6.56
N HIS A 36 1.60 -8.97 5.55
CA HIS A 36 0.97 -7.81 4.95
C HIS A 36 -0.51 -8.14 4.72
N ALA A 37 -1.41 -7.35 5.30
CA ALA A 37 -2.85 -7.52 5.13
C ALA A 37 -3.54 -6.17 4.99
N ILE A 38 -4.44 -6.10 4.01
CA ILE A 38 -5.23 -4.91 3.69
C ILE A 38 -6.70 -5.25 3.88
N PHE A 39 -7.47 -4.32 4.44
CA PHE A 39 -8.92 -4.37 4.50
C PHE A 39 -9.50 -3.16 3.78
N GLY A 40 -10.28 -3.41 2.73
CA GLY A 40 -11.04 -2.39 2.02
C GLY A 40 -12.49 -2.40 2.47
N TYR A 41 -13.02 -1.21 2.78
CA TYR A 41 -14.41 -0.98 3.15
C TYR A 41 -15.12 -0.28 2.01
N PHE A 42 -15.99 -0.98 1.33
CA PHE A 42 -16.65 -0.49 0.12
C PHE A 42 -18.12 -0.22 0.39
N SER A 43 -18.59 0.96 0.00
CA SER A 43 -19.99 1.35 0.13
C SER A 43 -20.89 0.32 -0.57
N GLN A 44 -21.86 -0.25 0.16
CA GLN A 44 -22.82 -1.19 -0.44
C GLN A 44 -23.69 -0.52 -1.52
N ARG A 45 -23.92 0.80 -1.40
CA ARG A 45 -24.74 1.57 -2.33
C ARG A 45 -24.03 1.86 -3.65
N SER A 46 -22.74 2.23 -3.59
CA SER A 46 -22.00 2.75 -4.76
C SER A 46 -20.87 1.83 -5.24
N GLY A 47 -20.44 0.88 -4.41
CA GLY A 47 -19.25 0.06 -4.66
C GLY A 47 -17.92 0.81 -4.47
N LEU A 48 -17.93 2.10 -4.13
CA LEU A 48 -16.71 2.90 -3.95
C LEU A 48 -16.04 2.60 -2.61
N LEU A 49 -14.71 2.67 -2.58
CA LEU A 49 -13.90 2.50 -1.38
C LEU A 49 -14.09 3.72 -0.46
N VAL A 50 -14.52 3.49 0.78
CA VAL A 50 -14.75 4.54 1.79
C VAL A 50 -13.58 4.63 2.76
N TYR A 51 -13.00 3.48 3.09
CA TYR A 51 -11.93 3.38 4.07
C TYR A 51 -11.01 2.21 3.73
N LEU A 52 -9.73 2.37 4.04
CA LEU A 52 -8.71 1.36 3.83
C LEU A 52 -7.89 1.20 5.10
N GLU A 53 -7.78 -0.02 5.61
CA GLU A 53 -6.82 -0.37 6.65
C GLU A 53 -5.70 -1.20 6.02
N ASP A 54 -4.44 -0.88 6.35
CA ASP A 54 -3.27 -1.63 5.92
C ASP A 54 -2.40 -1.97 7.14
N SER A 55 -1.81 -3.16 7.16
CA SER A 55 -0.99 -3.64 8.27
C SER A 55 0.21 -4.43 7.74
N TYR A 56 1.40 -3.96 8.09
CA TYR A 56 2.69 -4.59 7.82
C TYR A 56 3.34 -5.03 9.12
N LEU A 57 3.93 -6.22 9.14
CA LEU A 57 4.81 -6.68 10.21
C LEU A 57 6.13 -7.14 9.61
N THR A 58 7.22 -6.49 10.02
CA THR A 58 8.57 -6.82 9.58
C THR A 58 9.43 -7.19 10.79
N ARG A 59 10.18 -8.28 10.69
CA ARG A 59 11.23 -8.62 11.64
C ARG A 59 12.57 -8.17 11.07
N ILE A 60 13.27 -7.33 11.81
CA ILE A 60 14.62 -6.89 11.48
C ILE A 60 15.58 -7.57 12.45
N GLN A 61 16.59 -8.24 11.91
CA GLN A 61 17.62 -8.91 12.69
C GLN A 61 18.95 -8.88 11.95
N ALA A 62 19.92 -8.15 12.52
CA ALA A 62 21.30 -8.22 12.06
C ALA A 62 22.01 -9.44 12.69
N ILE A 63 23.12 -9.85 12.07
CA ILE A 63 23.90 -10.99 12.56
C ILE A 63 24.42 -10.66 13.98
N GLY A 64 24.09 -11.52 14.94
CA GLY A 64 24.52 -11.38 16.33
C GLY A 64 23.66 -10.44 17.20
N THR A 65 22.55 -9.91 16.67
CA THR A 65 21.59 -9.11 17.46
C THR A 65 20.30 -9.89 17.75
N ASN A 66 19.56 -9.44 18.76
CA ASN A 66 18.19 -9.94 18.96
C ASN A 66 17.28 -9.39 17.85
N PRO A 67 16.17 -10.08 17.52
CA PRO A 67 15.21 -9.57 16.57
C PRO A 67 14.46 -8.35 17.15
N THR A 68 14.27 -7.35 16.28
CA THR A 68 13.35 -6.22 16.48
C THR A 68 12.19 -6.37 15.52
N TYR A 69 10.98 -6.07 15.98
CA TYR A 69 9.77 -6.10 15.17
C TYR A 69 9.26 -4.69 14.95
N TRP A 70 8.80 -4.45 13.73
CA TRP A 70 8.16 -3.23 13.31
C TRP A 70 6.78 -3.57 12.77
N GLU A 71 5.76 -3.10 13.46
CA GLU A 71 4.38 -3.15 12.98
C GLU A 71 3.98 -1.75 12.50
N THR A 72 3.57 -1.65 11.24
CA THR A 72 3.00 -0.42 10.69
C THR A 72 1.53 -0.67 10.39
N THR A 73 0.64 0.05 11.06
CA THR A 73 -0.78 0.07 10.74
C THR A 73 -1.16 1.41 10.15
N MET A 74 -1.81 1.40 8.99
CA MET A 74 -2.32 2.58 8.33
C MET A 74 -3.83 2.51 8.28
N SER A 75 -4.49 3.66 8.40
CA SER A 75 -5.91 3.76 8.17
C SER A 75 -6.21 5.02 7.39
N THR A 76 -6.81 4.85 6.22
CA THR A 76 -7.02 5.89 5.24
C THR A 76 -8.50 6.06 4.97
N LYS A 77 -8.99 7.29 5.13
CA LYS A 77 -10.30 7.72 4.66
C LYS A 77 -10.18 8.22 3.23
N ILE A 78 -11.08 7.77 2.36
CA ILE A 78 -11.11 8.12 0.94
C ILE A 78 -12.35 8.98 0.70
N GLU A 79 -12.16 10.17 0.12
CA GLU A 79 -13.19 11.21 0.05
C GLU A 79 -13.21 11.93 -1.30
N ASP A 80 -14.22 12.78 -1.46
CA ASP A 80 -14.36 13.69 -2.61
C ASP A 80 -14.29 12.95 -3.95
N TYR A 81 -15.14 11.94 -4.09
CA TYR A 81 -15.31 11.24 -5.35
C TYR A 81 -15.97 12.15 -6.38
N ARG A 82 -15.26 12.44 -7.47
CA ARG A 82 -15.73 13.23 -8.60
C ARG A 82 -15.70 12.40 -9.88
N GLY A 83 -16.63 12.66 -10.79
CA GLY A 83 -16.63 12.03 -12.11
C GLY A 83 -15.59 12.67 -13.02
N VAL A 84 -14.65 11.88 -13.52
CA VAL A 84 -13.66 12.28 -14.53
C VAL A 84 -13.73 11.26 -15.66
N ASP A 85 -14.08 11.70 -16.87
CA ASP A 85 -14.28 10.86 -18.06
C ASP A 85 -15.14 9.61 -17.81
N GLY A 86 -16.21 9.76 -17.00
CA GLY A 86 -17.15 8.68 -16.69
C GLY A 86 -16.71 7.73 -15.57
N VAL A 87 -15.57 7.97 -14.94
CA VAL A 87 -15.05 7.20 -13.79
C VAL A 87 -15.11 8.04 -12.52
N MET A 88 -15.57 7.46 -11.42
CA MET A 88 -15.55 8.12 -10.10
C MET A 88 -14.17 7.99 -9.47
N ILE A 89 -13.49 9.12 -9.24
CA ILE A 89 -12.13 9.18 -8.70
C ILE A 89 -12.13 10.01 -7.42
N ALA A 90 -11.52 9.50 -6.36
CA ALA A 90 -11.34 10.23 -5.11
C ALA A 90 -10.30 11.34 -5.30
N HIS A 91 -10.67 12.57 -4.96
CA HIS A 91 -9.79 13.73 -5.07
C HIS A 91 -9.22 14.15 -3.71
N SER A 92 -9.58 13.47 -2.62
CA SER A 92 -8.95 13.73 -1.34
C SER A 92 -9.02 12.53 -0.40
N GLY A 93 -8.21 12.59 0.65
CA GLY A 93 -8.27 11.64 1.74
C GLY A 93 -7.35 12.03 2.88
N SER A 94 -7.43 11.25 3.95
CA SER A 94 -6.60 11.43 5.13
C SER A 94 -6.16 10.08 5.65
N THR A 95 -4.88 9.96 5.98
CA THR A 95 -4.27 8.73 6.47
C THR A 95 -3.68 8.95 7.86
N THR A 96 -4.01 8.08 8.81
CA THR A 96 -3.30 7.96 10.07
C THR A 96 -2.41 6.73 10.01
N VAL A 97 -1.14 6.90 10.33
CA VAL A 97 -0.14 5.82 10.39
C VAL A 97 0.33 5.67 11.83
N MET A 98 0.40 4.44 12.30
CA MET A 98 1.01 4.09 13.57
C MET A 98 2.12 3.07 13.33
N ILE A 99 3.33 3.44 13.73
CA ILE A 99 4.53 2.61 13.64
C ILE A 99 4.91 2.18 15.05
N THR A 100 4.76 0.90 15.33
CA THR A 100 5.07 0.29 16.63
C THR A 100 6.32 -0.55 16.50
N ARG A 101 7.36 -0.19 17.25
CA ARG A 101 8.59 -0.96 17.37
C ARG A 101 8.62 -1.70 18.69
N PHE A 102 8.86 -3.00 18.66
CA PHE A 102 8.96 -3.84 19.86
C PHE A 102 9.98 -4.98 19.64
N GLY A 103 10.36 -5.69 20.71
CA GLY A 103 11.45 -6.67 20.67
C GLY A 103 12.78 -6.14 21.21
N ASP A 104 13.88 -6.84 20.95
CA ASP A 104 15.25 -6.50 21.40
C ASP A 104 15.44 -6.11 22.89
N ASN A 105 14.88 -6.89 23.82
CA ASN A 105 15.04 -6.64 25.26
C ASN A 105 14.78 -5.18 25.68
N LEU A 106 13.88 -4.47 24.97
CA LEU A 106 13.46 -3.11 25.33
C LEU A 106 12.88 -3.13 26.74
N LYS A 107 13.68 -2.72 27.74
CA LYS A 107 13.26 -2.63 29.14
C LYS A 107 12.10 -1.66 29.34
N ASP A 108 11.93 -0.75 28.38
CA ASP A 108 10.98 0.38 28.43
C ASP A 108 9.69 0.14 27.61
N GLY A 109 9.48 -1.09 27.09
CA GLY A 109 8.27 -1.44 26.34
C GLY A 109 8.26 -1.02 24.86
N PRO A 110 7.12 -1.12 24.16
CA PRO A 110 7.01 -0.77 22.75
C PRO A 110 7.13 0.74 22.52
N VAL A 111 7.86 1.12 21.48
CA VAL A 111 7.97 2.53 21.03
C VAL A 111 6.95 2.74 19.91
N ILE A 112 6.05 3.71 20.09
CA ILE A 112 4.97 4.01 19.13
C ILE A 112 5.19 5.39 18.55
N THR A 113 5.20 5.49 17.22
CA THR A 113 5.22 6.75 16.47
C THR A 113 3.91 6.88 15.69
N ARG A 114 3.26 8.05 15.78
CA ARG A 114 2.05 8.36 15.02
C ARG A 114 2.35 9.42 13.97
N LEU A 115 1.86 9.21 12.75
CA LEU A 115 1.93 10.16 11.65
C LEU A 115 0.51 10.38 11.12
N GLU A 116 0.23 11.60 10.67
CA GLU A 116 -1.03 11.97 10.04
C GLU A 116 -0.73 12.68 8.72
N GLU A 117 -1.39 12.24 7.65
CA GLU A 117 -1.27 12.78 6.32
C GLU A 117 -2.66 13.15 5.80
N SER A 118 -2.76 14.25 5.08
CA SER A 118 -3.94 14.59 4.29
C SER A 118 -3.48 14.92 2.89
N TRP A 119 -4.18 14.39 1.89
CA TRP A 119 -3.83 14.54 0.49
C TRP A 119 -5.02 15.06 -0.30
N THR A 120 -4.72 15.85 -1.32
CA THR A 120 -5.68 16.39 -2.28
C THR A 120 -5.12 16.23 -3.69
N ILE A 121 -6.00 15.95 -4.65
CA ILE A 121 -5.69 15.86 -6.07
C ILE A 121 -6.46 16.97 -6.76
N ASP A 122 -5.74 17.91 -7.36
CA ASP A 122 -6.36 19.07 -8.02
C ASP A 122 -6.90 18.68 -9.40
N ASP A 123 -6.07 18.01 -10.21
CA ASP A 123 -6.39 17.65 -11.58
C ASP A 123 -6.11 16.18 -11.87
N VAL A 124 -7.04 15.56 -12.60
CA VAL A 124 -6.89 14.21 -13.14
C VAL A 124 -7.16 14.23 -14.64
N ALA A 125 -6.26 13.62 -15.41
CA ALA A 125 -6.38 13.52 -16.86
C ALA A 125 -6.10 12.08 -17.32
N PHE A 126 -6.91 11.60 -18.25
CA PHE A 126 -6.71 10.32 -18.91
C PHE A 126 -6.02 10.51 -20.27
N ASN A 127 -5.24 9.50 -20.68
CA ASN A 127 -4.60 9.44 -22.01
C ASN A 127 -3.80 10.71 -22.34
N VAL A 128 -3.03 11.21 -21.37
CA VAL A 128 -2.23 12.43 -21.49
C VAL A 128 -1.31 12.33 -22.70
N GLN A 129 -1.48 13.26 -23.65
CA GLN A 129 -0.68 13.30 -24.87
C GLN A 129 0.79 13.59 -24.54
N GLY A 130 1.70 12.88 -25.18
CA GLY A 130 3.15 13.03 -24.98
C GLY A 130 3.73 12.21 -23.83
N LEU A 131 2.90 11.50 -23.05
CA LEU A 131 3.39 10.51 -22.09
C LEU A 131 3.87 9.26 -22.84
N SER A 132 5.14 8.90 -22.72
CA SER A 132 5.72 7.67 -23.30
C SER A 132 6.29 6.76 -22.21
N ILE A 133 6.68 5.54 -22.58
CA ILE A 133 7.36 4.62 -21.66
C ILE A 133 8.68 5.19 -21.13
N ASP A 134 9.30 6.11 -21.88
CA ASP A 134 10.55 6.78 -21.50
C ASP A 134 10.35 7.78 -20.36
N CYS A 135 9.10 8.09 -19.98
CA CYS A 135 8.80 8.87 -18.79
C CYS A 135 8.86 8.04 -17.50
N PHE A 136 8.93 6.71 -17.59
CA PHE A 136 8.88 5.77 -16.47
C PHE A 136 10.21 5.03 -16.29
N LEU A 137 11.32 5.74 -16.45
CA LEU A 137 12.65 5.16 -16.28
C LEU A 137 12.93 4.92 -14.78
N PRO A 138 13.52 3.76 -14.41
CA PRO A 138 13.93 3.51 -13.05
C PRO A 138 15.01 4.53 -12.61
N PRO A 139 15.14 4.81 -11.30
CA PRO A 139 16.26 5.56 -10.76
C PRO A 139 17.60 5.05 -11.31
N GLN A 140 18.49 5.97 -11.71
CA GLN A 140 19.76 5.64 -12.37
C GLN A 140 20.64 4.66 -11.56
N GLU A 141 20.46 4.64 -10.24
CA GLU A 141 21.20 3.80 -9.28
C GLU A 141 20.80 2.31 -9.32
N LEU A 142 19.69 1.96 -9.99
CA LEU A 142 19.21 0.57 -10.17
C LEU A 142 19.85 -0.15 -11.36
N ASN A 143 20.70 0.52 -12.17
CA ASN A 143 21.48 -0.09 -13.25
C ASN A 143 22.70 -0.87 -12.71
N LYS A 144 22.46 -1.90 -11.89
CA LYS A 144 23.48 -2.87 -11.52
C LYS A 144 23.10 -4.22 -12.11
N ASP A 145 23.73 -4.54 -13.24
CA ASP A 145 23.93 -5.87 -13.79
C ASP A 145 22.69 -6.77 -13.98
N CYS A 146 21.58 -6.23 -14.50
CA CYS A 146 20.57 -7.07 -15.13
C CYS A 146 20.86 -7.15 -16.64
N PRO A 147 21.24 -8.30 -17.21
CA PRO A 147 21.35 -8.42 -18.66
C PRO A 147 19.99 -8.06 -19.25
N GLN A 148 19.97 -7.16 -20.23
CA GLN A 148 18.77 -6.69 -20.93
C GLN A 148 17.94 -7.88 -21.43
N GLN A 149 17.06 -8.41 -20.59
CA GLN A 149 15.94 -9.20 -21.06
C GLN A 149 14.96 -8.18 -21.60
N HIS A 150 14.81 -8.21 -22.91
CA HIS A 150 13.76 -7.54 -23.65
C HIS A 150 12.41 -7.98 -23.05
N LEU A 151 11.93 -7.24 -22.05
CA LEU A 151 10.60 -7.41 -21.46
C LEU A 151 9.61 -6.90 -22.51
N ASP A 152 9.26 -7.77 -23.46
CA ASP A 152 8.13 -7.59 -24.35
C ASP A 152 6.84 -7.64 -23.53
N TRP A 153 6.42 -6.50 -22.99
CA TRP A 153 5.09 -6.33 -22.38
C TRP A 153 3.98 -6.20 -23.44
N ARG A 154 4.27 -6.50 -24.72
CA ARG A 154 3.29 -6.61 -25.79
C ARG A 154 2.52 -7.94 -25.70
N SER A 155 1.65 -8.07 -24.71
CA SER A 155 0.51 -9.00 -24.82
C SER A 155 -0.63 -8.31 -25.56
N SER A 156 -0.63 -8.51 -26.88
CA SER A 156 -1.78 -8.58 -27.80
C SER A 156 -3.17 -8.25 -27.23
N LEU A 157 -3.57 -6.98 -27.32
CA LEU A 157 -4.99 -6.58 -27.37
C LEU A 157 -5.42 -6.45 -28.83
N HIS A 158 -5.49 -7.57 -29.54
CA HIS A 158 -6.29 -7.71 -30.77
C HIS A 158 -6.74 -9.16 -30.89
N ARG A 159 -7.99 -9.43 -30.48
CA ARG A 159 -8.91 -10.26 -31.24
C ARG A 159 -10.34 -9.93 -30.89
#